data_AF-A0A439L461-F1
#
_entry.id   AF-A0A439L461-F1
#
_cell.length_a   1.000
_cell.length_b   1.000
_cell.length_c   1.000
_cell.angle_alpha   90.00
_cell.angle_beta   90.00
_cell.angle_gamma   90.00
#
_symmetry.space_group_name_H-M   'P 1'
#
loop_
_entity.id
_entity.type
_entity.pdbx_description
1 polymer ?
#
loop_
_entity_poly.entity_id
_entity_poly.type
_entity_poly.pdbx_seq_one_letter_code
_entity_poly.pdbx_strand_id
1 'polypeptide(L)' 'MKPFPPVPLVPRRSSPRMSDEMAAKAKALLGLGYSQQDIATLLGVNQGRVSEVNTGSRFGGVPPAQLELPL' A
#
# COMPACT_ATOMS: atom_id res chain seq x y z
N MET A 1 -38.59 19.08 14.58
CA MET A 1 -37.33 18.40 14.21
C MET A 1 -36.26 18.82 15.19
N LYS A 2 -35.64 17.89 15.93
CA LYS A 2 -34.45 18.22 16.75
C LYS A 2 -33.23 18.30 15.83
N PRO A 3 -32.35 19.30 15.95
CA PRO A 3 -31.12 19.33 15.18
C PRO A 3 -30.24 18.13 15.55
N PHE A 4 -29.63 17.50 14.55
CA PHE A 4 -28.63 16.47 14.80
C PHE A 4 -27.43 17.10 15.53
N PRO A 5 -26.89 16.45 16.58
CA PRO A 5 -25.68 16.93 17.21
C PRO A 5 -24.53 16.91 16.19
N PRO A 6 -23.56 17.84 16.28
CA PRO A 6 -22.40 17.83 15.40
C PRO A 6 -21.63 16.52 15.58
N VAL A 7 -21.39 15.80 14.49
CA VAL A 7 -20.58 14.58 14.50
C VAL A 7 -19.15 14.99 14.84
N PRO A 8 -18.51 14.41 15.88
CA PRO A 8 -17.12 14.71 16.18
C PRO A 8 -16.25 14.34 14.96
N LEU A 9 -15.45 15.29 14.50
CA LEU A 9 -14.48 15.07 13.42
C LEU A 9 -13.42 14.08 13.92
N VAL A 10 -13.57 12.80 13.55
CA VAL A 10 -12.57 11.79 13.85
C VAL A 10 -11.28 12.16 13.11
N PRO A 11 -10.12 12.23 13.78
CA PRO A 11 -8.85 12.48 13.10
C PRO A 11 -8.66 11.48 11.96
N ARG A 12 -8.36 11.98 10.76
CA ARG A 12 -8.08 11.12 9.61
C ARG A 12 -6.89 10.23 9.97
N ARG A 13 -7.08 8.91 9.92
CA ARG A 13 -5.97 7.96 10.01
C ARG A 13 -5.00 8.24 8.86
N SER A 14 -3.78 8.65 9.20
CA SER A 14 -2.72 8.85 8.23
C SER A 14 -2.07 7.51 7.94
N SER A 15 -2.26 6.98 6.73
CA SER A 15 -1.50 5.82 6.28
C SER A 15 -0.01 6.19 6.17
N PRO A 16 0.92 5.30 6.52
CA PRO A 16 2.34 5.49 6.24
C PRO A 16 2.58 5.90 4.79
N ARG A 17 3.55 6.78 4.57
CA ARG A 17 3.98 7.12 3.20
C ARG A 17 4.71 5.91 2.62
N MET A 18 4.37 5.55 1.39
CA MET A 18 5.06 4.49 0.67
C MET A 18 6.50 4.92 0.37
N SER A 19 7.48 4.12 0.83
CA SER A 19 8.90 4.30 0.52
C SER A 19 9.32 3.44 -0.68
N ASP A 20 10.51 3.72 -1.22
CA ASP A 20 11.11 2.91 -2.28
C ASP A 20 11.31 1.44 -1.85
N GLU A 21 11.70 1.21 -0.59
CA GLU A 21 11.83 -0.15 -0.04
C GLU A 21 10.49 -0.90 -0.03
N MET A 22 9.41 -0.22 0.37
CA MET A 22 8.06 -0.81 0.35
C MET A 22 7.59 -1.07 -1.08
N ALA A 23 7.92 -0.18 -2.02
CA ALA A 23 7.64 -0.38 -3.44
C ALA A 23 8.40 -1.58 -4.02
N ALA A 24 9.68 -1.75 -3.64
CA ALA A 24 10.47 -2.91 -4.04
C ALA A 24 9.84 -4.22 -3.52
N LYS A 25 9.41 -4.26 -2.25
CA LYS A 25 8.69 -5.40 -1.67
C LYS A 25 7.35 -5.65 -2.37
N ALA A 26 6.57 -4.61 -2.63
CA ALA A 26 5.30 -4.72 -3.35
C ALA A 26 5.50 -5.30 -4.75
N LYS A 27 6.51 -4.84 -5.49
CA LYS A 27 6.84 -5.39 -6.82
C LYS A 27 7.25 -6.86 -6.77
N ALA A 28 8.03 -7.25 -5.78
CA ALA A 28 8.40 -8.66 -5.60
C ALA A 28 7.17 -9.54 -5.33
N LEU A 29 6.27 -9.10 -4.43
CA LEU A 29 5.03 -9.81 -4.12
C LEU A 29 4.07 -9.88 -5.31
N LEU A 30 3.97 -8.81 -6.11
CA LEU A 30 3.22 -8.82 -7.37
C LEU A 30 3.79 -9.87 -8.34
N GLY A 31 5.13 -9.96 -8.44
CA GLY A 31 5.82 -10.97 -9.24
C GLY A 31 5.58 -12.41 -8.77
N LEU A 32 5.33 -12.60 -7.47
CA LEU A 32 4.94 -13.87 -6.86
C LEU A 32 3.44 -14.19 -7.00
N GLY A 33 2.64 -13.27 -7.56
CA GLY A 33 1.21 -13.47 -7.80
C GLY A 33 0.28 -13.09 -6.65
N TYR A 34 0.77 -12.38 -5.62
CA TYR A 34 -0.10 -11.88 -4.55
C TYR A 34 -1.08 -10.81 -5.06
N SER A 35 -2.28 -10.78 -4.48
CA SER A 35 -3.25 -9.74 -4.81
C SER A 35 -2.83 -8.38 -4.25
N GLN A 36 -3.23 -7.29 -4.92
CA GLN A 36 -2.93 -5.94 -4.43
C GLN A 36 -3.53 -5.66 -3.04
N GLN A 37 -4.65 -6.31 -2.71
CA GLN A 37 -5.30 -6.20 -1.40
C GLN A 37 -4.47 -6.87 -0.30
N ASP A 38 -3.94 -8.07 -0.57
CA ASP A 38 -3.07 -8.77 0.38
C ASP A 38 -1.79 -7.98 0.60
N ILE A 39 -1.18 -7.47 -0.48
CA ILE A 39 0.03 -6.64 -0.42
C ILE A 39 -0.22 -5.37 0.40
N ALA A 40 -1.35 -4.69 0.18
CA ALA A 40 -1.73 -3.50 0.94
C ALA A 40 -1.84 -3.79 2.44
N THR A 41 -2.42 -4.94 2.78
CA THR A 41 -2.56 -5.41 4.16
C THR A 41 -1.20 -5.75 4.77
N LEU A 42 -0.36 -6.50 4.06
CA LEU A 42 0.98 -6.91 4.50
C LEU A 42 1.91 -5.71 4.72
N LEU A 43 1.81 -4.69 3.87
CA LEU A 43 2.64 -3.49 3.95
C LEU A 43 2.01 -2.37 4.78
N GLY A 44 0.76 -2.50 5.22
CA GLY A 44 0.06 -1.45 5.95
C GLY A 44 -0.15 -0.16 5.15
N VAL A 45 -0.35 -0.26 3.83
CA VAL A 45 -0.55 0.88 2.92
C VAL A 45 -1.94 0.87 2.29
N ASN A 46 -2.33 2.01 1.72
CA ASN A 46 -3.57 2.06 0.93
C ASN A 46 -3.41 1.22 -0.35
N GLN A 47 -4.41 0.42 -0.69
CA GLN A 47 -4.41 -0.40 -1.90
C GLN A 47 -4.18 0.42 -3.18
N GLY A 48 -4.67 1.67 -3.24
CA GLY A 48 -4.37 2.58 -4.34
C GLY A 48 -2.87 2.82 -4.56
N ARG A 49 -2.06 2.83 -3.48
CA ARG A 49 -0.59 2.96 -3.59
C ARG A 49 0.06 1.72 -4.18
N VAL A 50 -0.49 0.54 -3.90
CA VAL A 50 -0.05 -0.70 -4.55
C VAL A 50 -0.40 -0.68 -6.04
N SER A 51 -1.56 -0.16 -6.42
CA SER A 51 -1.94 0.03 -7.83
C SER A 51 -1.01 1.02 -8.55
N GLU A 52 -0.63 2.12 -7.91
CA GLU A 52 0.37 3.08 -8.44
C GLU A 52 1.72 2.40 -8.73
N VAL A 53 2.16 1.49 -7.85
CA VAL A 53 3.39 0.70 -8.03
C VAL A 53 3.23 -0.33 -9.15
N ASN A 54 2.11 -1.05 -9.20
CA ASN A 54 1.83 -2.07 -10.22
C ASN A 54 1.78 -1.48 -11.64
N THR A 55 1.16 -0.30 -11.78
CA THR A 55 1.08 0.43 -13.05
C THR A 55 2.39 1.12 -13.42
N GLY A 56 3.34 1.25 -12.47
CA GLY A 56 4.57 2.01 -12.64
C GLY A 56 4.39 3.52 -12.67
N SER A 57 3.18 4.03 -12.44
CA SER A 57 2.90 5.48 -12.35
C SER A 57 3.69 6.16 -11.22
N ARG A 58 4.03 5.39 -10.18
CA ARG A 58 5.04 5.76 -9.18
C ARG A 58 6.01 4.62 -8.98
N PHE A 59 7.23 4.96 -8.55
CA PHE A 59 8.30 4.00 -8.28
C PHE A 59 8.70 3.17 -9.52
N GLY A 60 8.48 3.67 -10.75
CA GLY A 60 8.79 2.95 -11.99
C GLY A 60 10.24 2.46 -12.05
N GLY A 61 11.19 3.29 -11.61
CA GLY A 61 12.62 2.94 -11.57
C GLY A 61 13.08 2.08 -10.39
N VAL A 62 12.21 1.76 -9.43
CA VAL A 62 12.56 0.92 -8.28
C VAL A 62 12.54 -0.55 -8.71
N PRO A 63 13.63 -1.31 -8.62
CA PRO A 63 13.60 -2.75 -8.94
C PRO A 63 12.82 -3.54 -7.86
N PRO A 64 12.26 -4.72 -8.21
CA PRO A 64 11.70 -5.62 -7.21
C PRO A 64 12.75 -6.01 -6.16
N ALA A 65 12.33 -6.14 -4.90
CA ALA A 65 13.20 -6.62 -3.83
C ALA A 65 13.55 -8.10 -4.04
N GLN A 66 14.78 -8.49 -3.71
CA GLN A 66 15.14 -9.89 -3.57
C GLN A 66 14.53 -10.41 -2.26
N LEU A 67 13.46 -11.21 -2.37
CA LEU A 67 12.89 -11.89 -1.22
C LEU A 67 13.63 -13.21 -1.04
N GLU A 68 14.39 -13.35 0.05
CA GLU A 68 14.95 -14.65 0.40
C GLU A 68 13.82 -15.52 0.94
N LEU A 69 13.42 -16.53 0.15
CA LEU A 69 12.54 -17.59 0.62
C LEU A 69 13.39 -18.55 1.46
N PRO A 70 13.01 -18.85 2.72
CA PRO A 70 13.63 -19.97 3.40
C PRO A 70 13.28 -21.25 2.63
N LEU A 71 14.30 -21.88 2.05
CA LEU A 71 14.21 -23.19 1.40
C LEU A 71 13.90 -24.29 2.43
#